data_AF-A0A5C6QEC9-F1
#
_entry.id   AF-A0A5C6QEC9-F1
#
_cell.length_a   1.000
_cell.length_b   1.000
_cell.length_c   1.000
_cell.angle_alpha   90.00
_cell.angle_beta   90.00
_cell.angle_gamma   90.00
#
_symmetry.space_group_name_H-M   'P 1'
#
loop_
_entity.id
_entity.type
_entity.pdbx_description
1 polymer ?
#
loop_
_entity_poly.entity_id
_entity_poly.type
_entity_poly.pdbx_seq_one_letter_code
_entity_poly.pdbx_strand_id
1 'polypeptide(L)'
;MVQKGQHLDMVEAYRPETREMDDLCLLHSHICVDNIFSALYDTGDLALRLQAKVIVAEHLKADLLSLCDKYYVFERKIADITIMKLVGYVLENISAAKLVAQYVIASK
;
A
#
# COMPACT_ATOMS: atom_id res chain seq x y z
N MET A 1 7.28 9.01 -16.34
CA MET A 1 5.89 9.49 -16.36
C MET A 1 4.96 8.31 -16.21
N VAL A 2 3.99 8.40 -15.31
CA VAL A 2 2.93 7.39 -15.15
C VAL A 2 1.94 7.51 -16.30
N GLN A 3 1.54 6.37 -16.86
CA GLN A 3 0.64 6.25 -17.99
C GLN A 3 -0.68 5.58 -17.57
N LYS A 4 -1.74 5.86 -18.33
CA LYS A 4 -3.06 5.23 -18.14
C LYS A 4 -2.93 3.70 -18.17
N GLY A 5 -3.62 3.03 -17.25
CA GLY A 5 -3.59 1.57 -17.15
C GLY A 5 -2.36 0.98 -16.45
N GLN A 6 -1.46 1.80 -15.91
CA GLN A 6 -0.32 1.29 -15.13
C GLN A 6 -0.72 0.91 -13.71
N HIS A 7 -0.06 -0.12 -13.19
CA HIS A 7 -0.03 -0.44 -11.77
C HIS A 7 1.36 -0.12 -11.24
N LEU A 8 1.43 0.47 -10.05
CA LEU A 8 2.66 0.85 -9.40
C LEU A 8 2.70 0.22 -8.00
N ASP A 9 3.78 -0.50 -7.71
CA ASP A 9 4.13 -0.93 -6.37
C ASP A 9 5.10 0.09 -5.78
N MET A 10 4.67 0.76 -4.71
CA MET A 10 5.41 1.83 -4.07
C MET A 10 5.90 1.33 -2.71
N VAL A 11 7.14 0.87 -2.65
CA VAL A 11 7.67 0.08 -1.51
C VAL A 11 8.54 0.90 -0.58
N GLU A 12 9.18 1.94 -1.11
CA GLU A 12 10.12 2.75 -0.33
C GLU A 12 9.38 3.79 0.52
N ALA A 13 10.08 4.75 1.11
CA ALA A 13 9.49 5.83 1.91
C ALA A 13 8.76 5.39 3.20
N TYR A 14 9.40 4.50 3.98
CA TYR A 14 8.94 4.07 5.31
C TYR A 14 9.11 5.13 6.42
N ARG A 15 9.61 6.34 6.09
CA ARG A 15 9.76 7.45 7.04
C ARG A 15 8.79 8.57 6.67
N PRO A 16 8.27 9.34 7.64
CA PRO A 16 7.32 10.41 7.37
C PRO A 16 7.87 11.53 6.48
N GLU A 17 9.19 11.72 6.40
CA GLU A 17 9.80 12.80 5.64
C GLU A 17 10.18 12.42 4.20
N THR A 18 10.16 11.12 3.88
CA THR A 18 10.56 10.62 2.56
C THR A 18 9.35 10.35 1.68
N ARG A 19 9.55 10.50 0.36
CA ARG A 19 8.52 10.31 -0.64
C ARG A 19 9.10 9.62 -1.86
N GLU A 20 8.29 8.79 -2.50
CA GLU A 20 8.59 8.15 -3.77
C GLU A 20 7.64 8.63 -4.88
N MET A 21 6.43 9.10 -4.53
CA MET A 21 5.46 9.66 -5.49
C MET A 21 5.13 11.13 -5.25
N ASP A 22 4.87 11.84 -6.33
CA ASP A 22 4.35 13.22 -6.32
C ASP A 22 2.82 13.27 -6.13
N ASP A 23 2.29 14.48 -5.94
CA ASP A 23 0.86 14.68 -5.67
C ASP A 23 -0.01 14.34 -6.90
N LEU A 24 0.52 14.50 -8.12
CA LEU A 24 -0.20 14.17 -9.35
C LEU A 24 -0.39 12.66 -9.51
N CYS A 25 0.63 11.87 -9.18
CA CYS A 25 0.55 10.41 -9.17
C CYS A 25 -0.50 9.95 -8.15
N LEU A 26 -0.44 10.50 -6.94
CA LEU A 26 -1.34 10.18 -5.84
C LEU A 26 -2.81 10.53 -6.17
N LEU A 27 -3.08 11.73 -6.69
CA LEU A 27 -4.45 12.19 -6.97
C LEU A 27 -5.12 11.51 -8.17
N HIS A 28 -4.33 10.98 -9.12
CA HIS A 28 -4.86 10.33 -10.32
C HIS A 28 -4.89 8.79 -10.24
N SER A 29 -4.62 8.22 -9.06
CA SER A 29 -4.53 6.78 -8.86
C SER A 29 -5.56 6.25 -7.88
N HIS A 30 -5.95 4.99 -8.06
CA HIS A 30 -6.65 4.20 -7.07
C HIS A 30 -5.63 3.60 -6.10
N ILE A 31 -5.61 4.09 -4.87
CA ILE A 31 -4.59 3.72 -3.88
C ILE A 31 -5.14 2.64 -2.97
N CYS A 32 -4.48 1.49 -2.96
CA CYS A 32 -4.59 0.49 -1.91
C CYS A 32 -3.28 0.44 -1.12
N VAL A 33 -3.34 -0.07 0.10
CA VAL A 33 -2.19 -0.11 1.01
C VAL A 33 -2.03 -1.51 1.60
N ASP A 34 -0.88 -1.85 2.17
CA ASP A 34 -0.72 -3.05 2.98
C ASP A 34 -1.54 -2.99 4.28
N ASN A 35 -1.47 -1.85 4.98
CA ASN A 35 -2.18 -1.61 6.22
C ASN A 35 -2.62 -0.12 6.33
N ILE A 36 -3.90 0.13 6.61
CA ILE A 36 -4.43 1.50 6.70
C ILE A 36 -3.71 2.31 7.78
N PHE A 37 -3.45 1.73 8.95
CA PHE A 37 -2.88 2.48 10.07
C PHE A 37 -1.46 2.99 9.75
N SER A 38 -0.56 2.10 9.31
CA SER A 38 0.81 2.53 8.95
C SER A 38 0.82 3.49 7.77
N ALA A 39 -0.04 3.28 6.77
CA ALA A 39 -0.19 4.18 5.63
C ALA A 39 -0.60 5.61 6.02
N LEU A 40 -1.42 5.78 7.06
CA LEU A 40 -1.85 7.12 7.51
C LEU A 40 -0.76 7.89 8.27
N TYR A 41 0.21 7.21 8.87
CA TYR A 41 1.14 7.84 9.84
C TYR A 41 2.62 7.69 9.53
N ASP A 42 3.05 6.59 8.92
CA ASP A 42 4.46 6.21 8.89
C ASP A 42 5.15 6.59 7.57
N THR A 43 4.40 6.74 6.47
CA THR A 43 4.96 7.07 5.15
C THR A 43 4.71 8.53 4.74
N GLY A 44 5.76 9.24 4.33
CA GLY A 44 5.64 10.62 3.85
C GLY A 44 4.89 10.78 2.54
N ASP A 45 4.70 9.70 1.78
CA ASP A 45 3.85 9.68 0.59
C ASP A 45 2.37 9.98 0.92
N LEU A 46 1.90 9.60 2.11
CA LEU A 46 0.50 9.73 2.53
C LEU A 46 0.35 10.63 3.76
N ALA A 47 1.11 10.41 4.83
CA ALA A 47 0.97 11.13 6.10
C ALA A 47 1.10 12.65 5.93
N LEU A 48 2.12 13.10 5.20
CA LEU A 48 2.31 14.52 4.91
C LEU A 48 1.22 15.10 4.00
N ARG A 49 0.63 14.29 3.10
CA ARG A 49 -0.45 14.74 2.19
C ARG A 49 -1.77 14.89 2.91
N LEU A 50 -2.04 13.99 3.85
CA LEU A 50 -3.17 14.09 4.78
C LEU A 50 -3.02 15.33 5.67
N GLN A 51 -1.83 15.56 6.23
CA GLN A 51 -1.55 16.76 7.03
C GLN A 51 -1.73 18.05 6.21
N ALA A 52 -1.23 18.06 4.96
CA ALA A 52 -1.38 19.16 4.03
C ALA A 52 -2.79 19.28 3.41
N LYS A 53 -3.71 18.36 3.74
CA LYS A 53 -5.08 18.29 3.20
C LYS A 53 -5.14 18.16 1.67
N VAL A 54 -4.11 17.59 1.06
CA VAL A 54 -4.07 17.26 -0.38
C VAL A 54 -4.97 16.05 -0.66
N ILE A 55 -5.01 15.10 0.27
CA ILE A 55 -5.96 13.99 0.29
C ILE A 55 -6.62 13.88 1.65
N VAL A 56 -7.70 13.08 1.69
CA VAL A 56 -8.36 12.62 2.92
C VAL A 56 -8.30 11.09 3.00
N ALA A 57 -8.51 10.51 4.18
CA ALA A 57 -8.36 9.07 4.40
C ALA A 57 -9.20 8.21 3.44
N GLU A 58 -10.36 8.72 3.02
CA GLU A 58 -11.29 8.09 2.06
C GLU A 58 -10.72 7.96 0.64
N HIS A 59 -9.58 8.59 0.34
CA HIS A 59 -8.83 8.35 -0.89
C HIS A 59 -8.16 6.97 -0.89
N LEU A 60 -7.82 6.41 0.28
CA LEU A 60 -7.35 5.04 0.41
C LEU A 60 -8.53 4.09 0.24
N LYS A 61 -8.47 3.22 -0.77
CA LYS A 61 -9.59 2.37 -1.20
C LYS A 61 -9.76 1.13 -0.35
N ALA A 62 -8.66 0.48 -0.01
CA ALA A 62 -8.63 -0.73 0.79
C ALA A 62 -7.22 -1.00 1.31
N ASP A 63 -7.14 -1.81 2.37
CA ASP A 63 -5.91 -2.53 2.69
C ASP A 63 -5.84 -3.90 1.99
N LEU A 64 -4.65 -4.49 2.02
CA LEU A 64 -4.37 -5.79 1.40
C LEU A 64 -5.25 -6.90 1.98
N LEU A 65 -5.58 -6.85 3.28
CA LEU A 65 -6.48 -7.82 3.90
C LEU A 65 -7.89 -7.72 3.32
N SER A 66 -8.45 -6.50 3.24
CA SER A 66 -9.78 -6.27 2.69
C SER A 66 -9.89 -6.69 1.21
N LEU A 67 -8.80 -6.55 0.45
CA LEU A 67 -8.72 -7.05 -0.92
C LEU A 67 -8.71 -8.59 -0.98
N CYS A 68 -7.87 -9.23 -0.17
CA CYS A 68 -7.74 -10.70 -0.10
C CYS A 68 -9.05 -11.36 0.33
N ASP A 69 -9.73 -10.80 1.33
CA ASP A 69 -11.00 -11.29 1.85
C ASP A 69 -12.20 -10.92 0.97
N LYS A 70 -11.98 -10.14 -0.10
CA LYS A 70 -13.02 -9.61 -1.00
C LYS A 70 -14.07 -8.75 -0.30
N TYR A 71 -13.74 -8.19 0.87
CA TYR A 71 -14.54 -7.15 1.52
C TYR A 71 -14.58 -5.89 0.66
N TYR A 72 -13.48 -5.60 -0.02
CA TYR A 72 -13.42 -4.59 -1.08
C TYR A 72 -13.13 -5.26 -2.42
N VAL A 73 -13.99 -5.00 -3.40
CA VAL A 73 -13.80 -5.47 -4.78
C VAL A 73 -13.54 -4.26 -5.66
N PHE A 74 -12.37 -4.25 -6.29
CA PHE A 74 -11.98 -3.20 -7.22
C PHE A 74 -12.23 -3.64 -8.65
N GLU A 75 -13.21 -3.02 -9.32
CA GLU A 75 -13.43 -3.21 -10.76
C GLU A 75 -12.53 -2.25 -11.56
N ARG A 76 -11.38 -2.78 -12.01
CA ARG A 76 -10.38 -2.00 -12.74
C ARG A 76 -10.82 -1.73 -14.18
N LYS A 77 -10.79 -0.47 -14.60
CA LYS A 77 -10.94 -0.05 -16.00
C LYS A 77 -9.57 0.03 -16.69
N ILE A 78 -9.57 -0.05 -18.02
CA ILE A 78 -8.34 -0.02 -18.85
C ILE A 78 -7.48 1.21 -18.60
N ALA A 79 -8.09 2.36 -18.32
CA ALA A 79 -7.35 3.60 -18.11
C ALA A 79 -6.91 3.82 -16.65
N ASP A 80 -7.37 3.00 -15.71
CA ASP A 80 -7.15 3.22 -14.28
C ASP A 80 -5.68 3.01 -13.93
N ILE A 81 -5.14 4.00 -13.24
CA ILE A 81 -3.84 3.89 -12.58
C ILE A 81 -4.10 3.35 -11.17
N THR A 82 -3.39 2.31 -10.78
CA THR A 82 -3.53 1.68 -9.46
C THR A 82 -2.22 1.71 -8.71
N ILE A 83 -2.26 2.04 -7.42
CA ILE A 83 -1.10 2.04 -6.55
C ILE A 83 -1.33 1.03 -5.43
N MET A 84 -0.35 0.16 -5.21
CA MET A 84 -0.20 -0.53 -3.93
C MET A 84 0.94 0.15 -3.17
N LYS A 85 0.60 0.84 -2.08
CA LYS A 85 1.60 1.42 -1.18
C LYS A 85 1.94 0.42 -0.08
N LEU A 86 3.20 0.00 -0.02
CA LEU A 86 3.72 -0.90 1.01
C LEU A 86 4.58 -0.08 1.97
N VAL A 87 4.20 -0.06 3.24
CA VAL A 87 4.93 0.64 4.31
C VAL A 87 5.65 -0.37 5.21
N GLY A 88 5.10 -1.58 5.31
CA GLY A 88 5.54 -2.67 6.15
C GLY A 88 4.48 -3.03 7.18
N TYR A 89 4.12 -4.31 7.23
CA TYR A 89 3.22 -4.84 8.25
C TYR A 89 3.84 -6.04 8.98
N VAL A 90 3.92 -5.96 10.32
CA VAL A 90 4.59 -6.97 11.15
C VAL A 90 4.08 -8.40 10.90
N LEU A 91 2.80 -8.54 10.56
CA LEU A 91 2.18 -9.84 10.27
C LEU A 91 2.87 -10.57 9.10
N GLU A 92 3.35 -9.84 8.10
CA GLU A 92 4.05 -10.41 6.94
C GLU A 92 5.33 -11.11 7.38
N ASN A 93 6.14 -10.43 8.20
CA ASN A 93 7.39 -10.95 8.74
C ASN A 93 7.16 -12.17 9.64
N ILE A 94 6.16 -12.10 10.54
CA ILE A 94 5.83 -13.23 11.42
C ILE A 94 5.33 -14.44 10.60
N SER A 95 4.54 -14.19 9.55
CA SER A 95 4.01 -15.26 8.70
C SER A 95 5.13 -15.96 7.93
N ALA A 96 6.06 -15.19 7.37
CA ALA A 96 7.25 -15.74 6.70
C ALA A 96 8.13 -16.54 7.69
N ALA A 97 8.39 -15.99 8.88
CA ALA A 97 9.19 -16.66 9.91
C ALA A 97 8.56 -17.99 10.35
N LYS A 98 7.23 -18.01 10.52
CA LYS A 98 6.48 -19.24 10.86
C LYS A 98 6.59 -20.29 9.76
N LEU A 99 6.44 -19.89 8.49
CA LEU A 99 6.56 -20.80 7.34
C LEU A 99 7.96 -21.43 7.29
N VAL A 100 9.00 -20.63 7.45
CA VAL A 100 10.40 -21.11 7.48
C VAL A 100 10.62 -22.06 8.66
N ALA A 101 10.15 -21.71 9.85
CA ALA A 101 10.28 -22.56 11.03
C ALA A 101 9.61 -23.93 10.83
N GLN A 102 8.40 -23.95 10.26
CA GLN A 102 7.67 -25.19 9.94
C GLN A 102 8.43 -26.05 8.93
N TYR A 103 8.97 -25.43 7.87
CA TYR A 103 9.76 -26.13 6.86
C TYR A 103 11.01 -26.79 7.48
N VAL A 104 11.74 -26.06 8.33
CA VAL A 104 12.95 -26.57 8.99
C VAL A 104 12.63 -27.71 9.97
N ILE A 105 11.51 -27.64 10.70
CA ILE A 105 11.08 -28.70 11.61
C ILE A 105 10.67 -29.96 10.83
N ALA A 106 9.95 -29.81 9.72
CA ALA A 106 9.48 -30.94 8.92
C ALA A 106 10.57 -31.60 8.07
N SER A 107 11.68 -30.90 7.82
CA SER A 107 12.83 -31.40 7.05
C SER A 107 13.88 -32.12 7.90
N LYS A 108 13.63 -32.28 9.21
CA LYS A 108 14.45 -33.06 10.14
C LYS A 108 13.76 -34.38 10.45
#